data_AF-A0AAW6KMY1-F1
#
_entry.id   AF-A0AAW6KMY1-F1
#
_cell.length_a   1.000
_cell.length_b   1.000
_cell.length_c   1.000
_cell.angle_alpha   90.00
_cell.angle_beta   90.00
_cell.angle_gamma   90.00
#
_symmetry.space_group_name_H-M   'P 1'
#
loop_
_entity.id
_entity.type
_entity.pdbx_description
1 polymer ?
#
loop_
_entity_poly.entity_id
_entity_poly.type
_entity_poly.pdbx_seq_one_letter_code
_entity_poly.pdbx_strand_id
1 'polypeptide(L)'
;MVKMTIEQLEDMTFEGGIDIGDVTYTVVEESEWEHEHKHQSKTVIFTDGKKHYRGEIGRSGSEWTDWTYDSELLGADDPAEITEVEKREVVVTKWVAV
;
A
#
# COMPACT_ATOMS: atom_id res chain seq x y z
N MET A 1 13.22 9.94 -1.68
CA MET A 1 12.15 9.27 -0.94
C MET A 1 10.86 9.94 -1.36
N VAL A 2 9.89 9.19 -1.88
CA VAL A 2 8.58 9.74 -2.24
C VAL A 2 7.94 10.27 -0.96
N LYS A 3 7.35 11.47 -1.03
CA LYS A 3 6.58 12.05 0.07
C LYS A 3 5.13 12.04 -0.36
N MET A 4 4.34 11.21 0.28
CA MET A 4 2.91 11.04 0.08
C MET A 4 2.30 10.91 1.47
N THR A 5 1.12 11.46 1.68
CA THR A 5 0.39 11.27 2.93
C THR A 5 -0.35 9.94 2.94
N ILE A 6 -0.85 9.51 4.10
CA ILE A 6 -1.66 8.29 4.22
C ILE A 6 -2.90 8.39 3.33
N GLU A 7 -3.62 9.52 3.39
CA GLU A 7 -4.82 9.74 2.56
C GLU A 7 -4.50 9.69 1.07
N GLN A 8 -3.41 10.32 0.61
CA GLN A 8 -3.00 10.27 -0.79
C GLN A 8 -2.67 8.85 -1.28
N LEU A 9 -2.09 8.02 -0.40
CA LEU A 9 -1.80 6.62 -0.70
C LEU A 9 -3.09 5.80 -0.80
N GLU A 10 -4.05 6.03 0.10
CA GLU A 10 -5.37 5.41 0.08
C GLU A 10 -6.15 5.80 -1.20
N ASP A 11 -6.24 7.10 -1.50
CA ASP A 11 -6.89 7.63 -2.71
C ASP A 11 -6.29 7.01 -3.97
N MET A 12 -4.95 7.05 -4.10
CA MET A 12 -4.26 6.41 -5.22
C MET A 12 -4.60 4.93 -5.35
N THR A 13 -4.71 4.23 -4.22
CA THR A 13 -4.99 2.79 -4.20
C THR A 13 -6.41 2.50 -4.68
N PHE A 14 -7.40 3.34 -4.37
CA PHE A 14 -8.78 3.15 -4.81
C PHE A 14 -9.06 3.69 -6.22
N GLU A 15 -8.43 4.80 -6.60
CA GLU A 15 -8.59 5.42 -7.92
C GLU A 15 -7.67 4.83 -9.00
N GLY A 16 -6.66 4.06 -8.58
CA GLY A 16 -5.67 3.45 -9.47
C GLY A 16 -4.51 4.37 -9.86
N GLY A 17 -4.53 5.63 -9.42
CA GLY A 17 -3.48 6.61 -9.65
C GLY A 17 -3.75 7.94 -8.96
N ILE A 18 -2.74 8.80 -8.85
CA ILE A 18 -2.84 10.14 -8.28
C ILE A 18 -1.78 11.07 -8.89
N ASP A 19 -2.11 12.34 -9.07
CA ASP A 19 -1.16 13.37 -9.48
C ASP A 19 -0.66 14.16 -8.26
N ILE A 20 0.65 14.15 -8.02
CA ILE A 20 1.29 14.92 -6.94
C ILE A 20 2.36 15.82 -7.56
N GLY A 21 2.06 17.12 -7.63
CA GLY A 21 2.90 18.07 -8.35
C GLY A 21 2.95 17.76 -9.85
N ASP A 22 4.14 17.58 -10.41
CA ASP A 22 4.35 17.26 -11.83
C ASP A 22 4.52 15.75 -12.09
N VAL A 23 4.20 14.90 -11.12
CA VAL A 23 4.40 13.45 -11.19
C VAL A 23 3.07 12.73 -11.04
N THR A 24 2.73 11.90 -12.03
CA THR A 24 1.62 10.95 -11.97
C THR A 24 2.12 9.64 -11.38
N TYR A 25 1.52 9.20 -10.29
CA TYR A 25 1.72 7.88 -9.73
C TYR A 25 0.58 6.95 -10.17
N THR A 26 0.90 5.71 -10.50
CA THR A 26 -0.09 4.73 -10.98
C THR A 26 0.12 3.40 -10.28
N VAL A 27 -0.98 2.77 -9.85
CA VAL A 27 -0.97 1.45 -9.23
C VAL A 27 -0.61 0.39 -10.27
N VAL A 28 0.33 -0.49 -9.92
CA VAL A 28 0.83 -1.58 -10.77
C VAL A 28 0.35 -2.94 -10.26
N GLU A 29 0.35 -3.14 -8.94
CA GLU A 29 -0.02 -4.40 -8.31
C GLU A 29 -0.58 -4.10 -6.91
N GLU A 30 -1.58 -4.87 -6.46
CA GLU A 30 -2.10 -4.80 -5.10
C GLU A 30 -2.25 -6.21 -4.53
N SER A 31 -2.02 -6.36 -3.23
CA SER A 31 -2.34 -7.59 -2.52
C SER A 31 -3.82 -7.61 -2.11
N GLU A 32 -4.31 -8.81 -1.80
CA GLU A 32 -5.54 -8.92 -1.02
C GLU A 32 -5.34 -8.29 0.37
N TRP A 33 -6.46 -7.99 1.05
CA TRP A 33 -6.44 -7.58 2.44
C TRP A 33 -6.02 -8.74 3.34
N GLU A 34 -4.95 -8.53 4.10
CA GLU A 34 -4.52 -9.40 5.16
C GLU A 34 -5.26 -9.03 6.44
N HIS A 35 -5.76 -10.03 7.17
CA HIS A 35 -6.57 -9.82 8.36
C HIS A 35 -5.77 -10.15 9.63
N GLU A 36 -5.60 -9.16 10.49
CA GLU A 36 -5.11 -9.32 11.85
C GLU A 36 -6.20 -8.87 12.85
N HIS A 37 -7.05 -9.82 13.24
CA HIS A 37 -8.23 -9.56 14.08
C HIS A 37 -9.16 -8.50 13.48
N LYS A 38 -9.19 -7.29 14.07
CA LYS A 38 -10.02 -6.16 13.63
C LYS A 38 -9.30 -5.23 12.68
N HIS A 39 -7.99 -5.35 12.59
CA HIS A 39 -7.17 -4.57 11.69
C HIS A 39 -6.96 -5.36 10.39
N GLN A 40 -7.03 -4.68 9.27
CA GLN A 40 -6.70 -5.22 7.97
C GLN A 40 -5.69 -4.31 7.32
N SER A 41 -4.71 -4.88 6.63
CA SER A 41 -3.78 -4.12 5.80
C SER A 41 -3.67 -4.74 4.42
N LYS A 42 -3.32 -3.95 3.42
CA LYS A 42 -2.90 -4.46 2.11
C LYS A 42 -1.70 -3.70 1.59
N THR A 43 -0.87 -4.41 0.85
CA THR A 43 0.28 -3.84 0.17
C THR A 43 -0.13 -3.33 -1.22
N VAL A 44 0.36 -2.15 -1.59
CA VAL A 44 0.22 -1.58 -2.93
C VAL A 44 1.59 -1.32 -3.55
N ILE A 45 1.77 -1.74 -4.80
CA ILE A 45 2.93 -1.43 -5.63
C ILE A 45 2.51 -0.41 -6.68
N PHE A 46 3.23 0.70 -6.79
CA PHE A 46 2.93 1.78 -7.72
C PHE A 46 4.21 2.34 -8.37
N THR A 47 4.06 3.12 -9.44
CA THR A 47 5.18 3.68 -10.21
C THR A 47 4.98 5.15 -10.54
N ASP A 48 6.08 5.91 -10.63
CA ASP A 48 6.15 7.27 -11.19
C ASP A 48 6.51 7.27 -12.70
N GLY A 49 6.47 6.09 -13.33
CA GLY A 49 6.93 5.84 -14.70
C GLY A 49 8.44 5.59 -14.84
N LYS A 50 9.22 5.72 -13.77
CA LYS A 50 10.68 5.47 -13.75
C LYS A 50 11.09 4.39 -12.77
N LYS A 51 10.49 4.39 -11.59
CA LYS A 51 10.78 3.49 -10.47
C LYS A 51 9.50 2.90 -9.92
N HIS A 52 9.64 1.85 -9.11
CA HIS A 52 8.51 1.24 -8.41
C HIS A 52 8.65 1.44 -6.91
N TYR A 53 7.51 1.51 -6.25
CA TYR A 53 7.39 1.83 -4.84
C TYR A 53 6.38 0.87 -4.19
N ARG A 54 6.61 0.53 -2.94
CA ARG A 54 5.71 -0.23 -2.07
C ARG A 54 5.19 0.70 -0.98
N GLY A 55 3.87 0.76 -0.84
CA GLY A 55 3.18 1.31 0.32
C GLY A 55 2.27 0.26 0.94
N GLU A 56 1.73 0.58 2.12
CA GLU A 56 0.74 -0.23 2.82
C GLU A 56 -0.39 0.68 3.26
N ILE A 57 -1.63 0.24 3.06
CA ILE A 57 -2.81 0.92 3.60
C ILE A 57 -3.52 -0.02 4.56
N GLY A 58 -4.04 0.53 5.65
CA GLY A 58 -4.78 -0.22 6.65
C GLY A 58 -6.17 0.33 6.90
N ARG A 59 -6.99 -0.50 7.52
CA ARG A 59 -8.30 -0.14 8.03
C ARG A 59 -8.64 -0.99 9.25
N SER A 60 -9.39 -0.42 10.17
CA SER A 60 -9.87 -1.11 11.37
C SER A 60 -11.40 -1.14 11.39
N GLY A 61 -11.98 -2.29 11.72
CA GLY A 61 -13.43 -2.46 11.68
C GLY A 61 -13.84 -3.93 11.68
N SER A 62 -15.02 -4.21 11.16
CA SER A 62 -15.53 -5.57 10.97
C SER A 62 -16.63 -5.58 9.91
N GLU A 63 -17.09 -6.75 9.49
CA GLU A 63 -18.32 -6.84 8.66
C GLU A 63 -19.59 -6.35 9.40
N TRP A 64 -19.52 -6.17 10.72
CA TRP A 64 -20.62 -5.78 11.60
C TRP A 64 -20.58 -4.31 12.01
N THR A 65 -19.51 -3.59 11.67
CA THR A 65 -19.27 -2.17 12.01
C THR A 65 -18.69 -1.46 10.80
N ASP A 66 -18.80 -0.14 10.71
CA ASP A 66 -18.09 0.58 9.65
C ASP A 66 -16.57 0.35 9.74
N TRP A 67 -15.93 0.35 8.57
CA TRP A 67 -14.47 0.33 8.46
C TRP A 67 -13.97 1.77 8.58
N THR A 68 -12.99 1.99 9.44
CA THR A 68 -12.27 3.27 9.58
C THR A 68 -10.88 3.10 9.03
N TYR A 69 -10.49 3.95 8.08
CA TYR A 69 -9.18 3.88 7.44
C TYR A 69 -8.08 4.47 8.33
N ASP A 70 -6.83 4.11 8.05
CA ASP A 70 -5.70 4.58 8.85
C ASP A 70 -5.51 6.10 8.75
N SER A 71 -5.86 6.71 7.62
CA SER A 71 -5.92 8.18 7.48
C SER A 71 -6.84 8.84 8.52
N GLU A 72 -7.97 8.21 8.85
CA GLU A 72 -8.92 8.71 9.84
C GLU A 72 -8.46 8.46 11.29
N LEU A 73 -7.62 7.44 11.53
CA LEU A 73 -7.13 7.06 12.85
C LEU A 73 -5.83 7.73 13.24
N LEU A 74 -4.88 7.78 12.31
CA LEU A 74 -3.52 8.26 12.50
C LEU A 74 -3.42 9.74 12.10
N GLY A 75 -4.04 10.11 10.98
CA GLY A 75 -4.07 11.47 10.45
C GLY A 75 -3.92 11.48 8.93
N ALA A 76 -4.82 12.17 8.23
CA ALA A 76 -4.83 12.22 6.76
C ALA A 76 -3.54 12.83 6.17
N ASP A 77 -2.97 13.81 6.86
CA ASP A 77 -1.74 14.52 6.47
C ASP A 77 -0.45 13.82 6.95
N ASP A 78 -0.54 12.74 7.73
CA ASP A 78 0.64 12.03 8.19
C ASP A 78 1.36 11.34 7.03
N PRO A 79 2.71 11.27 7.07
CA PRO A 79 3.48 10.69 5.98
C PRO A 79 3.27 9.18 5.90
N ALA A 80 2.97 8.69 4.70
CA ALA A 80 2.92 7.26 4.42
C ALA A 80 4.32 6.64 4.38
N GLU A 81 4.43 5.41 4.90
CA GLU A 81 5.67 4.64 4.82
C GLU A 81 5.84 4.03 3.42
N ILE A 82 6.75 4.63 2.62
CA ILE A 82 7.00 4.20 1.24
C ILE A 82 8.44 3.72 1.07
N THR A 83 8.58 2.53 0.47
CA THR A 83 9.87 1.92 0.14
C THR A 83 10.02 1.75 -1.37
N GLU A 84 11.17 2.12 -1.94
CA GLU A 84 11.50 1.83 -3.35
C GLU A 84 11.74 0.32 -3.53
N VAL A 85 11.16 -0.28 -4.58
CA VAL A 85 11.21 -1.71 -4.83
C VAL A 85 11.52 -2.02 -6.30
N GLU A 86 11.98 -3.23 -6.57
CA GLU A 86 12.16 -3.77 -7.92
C GLU A 86 11.59 -5.18 -8.02
N LYS A 87 10.93 -5.50 -9.13
CA LYS A 87 10.39 -6.85 -9.36
C LYS A 87 11.53 -7.78 -9.76
N ARG A 88 11.73 -8.85 -8.99
CA ARG A 88 12.72 -9.90 -9.26
C ARG A 88 12.11 -11.29 -9.05
N GLU A 89 12.42 -12.21 -9.94
CA GLU A 89 12.18 -13.63 -9.71
C GLU A 89 13.29 -14.19 -8.83
N VAL A 90 12.93 -14.80 -7.69
CA VAL A 90 13.87 -15.40 -6.74
C VAL A 90 13.60 -16.90 -6.62
N VAL A 91 14.50 -17.72 -7.19
CA VAL A 91 14.42 -19.18 -7.12
C VAL A 91 15.15 -19.67 -5.87
N VAL A 92 14.43 -20.34 -4.95
CA VAL A 92 15.00 -20.90 -3.71
C VAL A 92 14.90 -22.42 -3.72
N THR A 93 16.05 -23.09 -3.81
CA THR A 93 16.17 -24.54 -3.57
C THR A 93 16.35 -24.80 -2.08
N LYS A 94 15.39 -25.49 -1.44
CA LYS A 94 15.50 -25.87 -0.01
C LYS A 94 15.25 -27.36 0.20
N TRP A 95 15.99 -27.95 1.12
CA TRP A 95 15.71 -29.28 1.64
C TRP A 95 14.51 -29.21 2.59
N VAL A 96 13.61 -30.18 2.50
CA VAL A 96 12.45 -30.33 3.39
C VAL A 96 12.55 -31.68 4.11
N ALA A 97 12.03 -31.75 5.33
CA ALA A 97 11.91 -33.01 6.05
C ALA A 97 10.99 -33.97 5.28
N VAL A 98 11.32 -35.26 5.30
CA VAL A 98 10.50 -36.35 4.72
C VAL A 98 9.71 -37.01 5.83
#